data_AF-A0A3C2B8V4-F1
#
_entry.id   AF-A0A3C2B8V4-F1
#
_cell.length_a   1.000
_cell.length_b   1.000
_cell.length_c   1.000
_cell.angle_alpha   90.00
_cell.angle_beta   90.00
_cell.angle_gamma   90.00
#
_symmetry.space_group_name_H-M   'P 1'
#
loop_
_entity.id
_entity.type
_entity.pdbx_description
1 polymer ?
#
loop_
_entity_poly.entity_id
_entity_poly.type
_entity_poly.pdbx_seq_one_letter_code
_entity_poly.pdbx_strand_id
1 'polypeptide(L)' 'RIEMFGDTVDRITTVDPLTGETLHEHSEILVFPATHYVAGDERMRRAVLGIEAELQERLAWFEANGKLLEAQRLR' A
#
# COMPACT_ATOMS: atom_id res chain seq x y z
N ARG A 1 12.66 -5.84 -17.63
CA ARG A 1 11.84 -5.45 -18.80
C ARG A 1 10.96 -6.64 -19.15
N ILE A 2 9.67 -6.40 -19.38
CA ILE A 2 8.70 -7.42 -19.79
C ILE A 2 8.17 -6.99 -21.14
N GLU A 3 8.34 -7.83 -22.15
CA GLU A 3 7.84 -7.61 -23.51
C GLU A 3 6.61 -8.49 -23.71
N MET A 4 5.52 -7.89 -24.21
CA MET A 4 4.21 -8.52 -24.36
C MET A 4 3.89 -8.74 -25.82
N PHE A 5 3.33 -9.90 -26.14
CA PHE A 5 2.66 -10.18 -27.41
C PHE A 5 1.16 -10.37 -27.15
N GLY A 6 0.39 -9.31 -27.37
CA GLY A 6 -1.02 -9.26 -26.97
C GLY A 6 -1.18 -9.37 -25.45
N ASP A 7 -1.81 -10.44 -24.99
CA ASP A 7 -2.04 -10.78 -23.58
C ASP A 7 -1.03 -11.81 -23.03
N THR A 8 -0.06 -12.23 -23.86
CA THR A 8 1.00 -13.16 -23.46
C THR A 8 2.33 -12.45 -23.21
N VAL A 9 3.10 -12.93 -22.25
CA VAL A 9 4.50 -12.51 -22.05
C VAL A 9 5.36 -13.21 -23.10
N ASP A 10 6.01 -12.43 -23.96
CA ASP A 10 6.92 -12.92 -25.00
C ASP A 10 8.34 -13.07 -24.47
N ARG A 11 8.82 -12.08 -23.68
CA ARG A 11 10.19 -12.08 -23.15
C ARG A 11 10.35 -11.33 -21.83
N ILE A 12 11.20 -11.87 -20.95
CA ILE A 12 11.59 -11.23 -19.67
C ILE A 12 13.10 -11.02 -19.67
N THR A 13 13.55 -9.79 -19.52
CA THR A 13 14.98 -9.44 -19.54
C THR A 13 15.39 -8.52 -18.40
N THR A 14 16.54 -8.79 -17.78
CA THR A 14 17.24 -7.83 -16.90
C THR A 14 18.02 -6.85 -17.75
N VAL A 15 17.88 -5.56 -17.44
CA VAL A 15 18.53 -4.48 -18.18
C VAL A 15 19.33 -3.64 -17.20
N ASP A 16 20.53 -3.23 -17.60
CA ASP A 16 21.30 -2.25 -16.85
C ASP A 16 20.56 -0.89 -16.87
N PRO A 17 20.21 -0.31 -15.72
CA PRO A 17 19.40 0.91 -15.67
C PRO A 17 20.15 2.17 -16.15
N LEU A 18 21.49 2.14 -16.22
CA LEU A 18 22.32 3.26 -16.63
C LEU A 18 22.66 3.21 -18.13
N THR A 19 23.08 2.04 -18.63
CA THR A 19 23.53 1.89 -20.03
C THR A 19 22.43 1.41 -20.97
N GLY A 20 21.41 0.74 -20.45
CA GLY A 20 20.34 0.13 -21.24
C GLY A 20 20.71 -1.22 -21.87
N GLU A 21 21.90 -1.76 -21.58
CA GLU A 21 22.32 -3.07 -22.08
C GLU A 21 21.47 -4.21 -21.48
N THR A 22 21.21 -5.23 -22.29
CA THR A 22 20.51 -6.43 -21.83
C THR A 22 21.51 -7.37 -21.17
N LEU A 23 21.29 -7.67 -19.89
CA LEU A 23 22.20 -8.49 -19.08
C LEU A 23 21.83 -9.97 -19.14
N HIS A 24 20.55 -10.29 -18.89
CA HIS A 24 20.07 -11.66 -18.80
C HIS A 24 18.64 -11.79 -19.29
N GLU A 25 18.30 -12.96 -19.85
CA GLU A 25 16.93 -13.36 -20.19
C GLU A 25 16.45 -14.43 -19.21
N HIS A 26 15.18 -14.36 -18.81
CA HIS A 26 14.60 -15.20 -17.76
C HIS A 26 13.32 -15.89 -18.25
N SER A 27 13.08 -17.11 -17.79
CA SER A 27 11.81 -17.82 -17.98
C SER A 27 10.75 -17.43 -16.93
N GLU A 28 11.18 -16.96 -15.76
CA GLU A 28 10.32 -16.56 -14.64
C GLU A 28 11.01 -15.45 -13.83
N ILE A 29 10.23 -14.57 -13.22
CA ILE A 29 10.73 -13.58 -12.26
C ILE A 29 9.71 -13.31 -11.15
N LEU A 30 10.19 -13.11 -9.93
CA LEU A 30 9.37 -12.72 -8.78
C LEU A 30 9.43 -11.20 -8.59
N VAL A 31 8.27 -10.54 -8.59
CA VAL A 31 8.14 -9.11 -8.29
C VAL A 31 7.50 -8.95 -6.92
N PHE A 32 8.30 -8.52 -5.95
CA PHE A 32 7.82 -8.24 -4.61
C PHE A 32 7.21 -6.84 -4.51
N PRO A 33 6.31 -6.59 -3.54
CA PRO A 33 5.83 -5.26 -3.25
C PRO A 33 6.98 -4.29 -2.96
N ALA A 34 6.81 -3.03 -3.38
CA ALA A 34 7.82 -1.99 -3.15
C ALA A 34 7.94 -1.58 -1.66
N THR A 35 7.01 -2.00 -0.80
CA THR A 35 7.02 -1.70 0.64
C THR A 35 6.60 -2.91 1.49
N HIS A 36 7.03 -2.93 2.75
CA HIS A 36 6.69 -4.00 3.70
C HIS A 36 5.30 -3.85 4.34
N TYR A 37 4.63 -2.71 4.13
CA TYR A 37 3.37 -2.37 4.79
C TYR A 37 2.17 -2.36 3.83
N VAL A 38 2.27 -3.06 2.70
CA VAL A 38 1.16 -3.19 1.77
C VAL A 38 -0.01 -3.92 2.44
N ALA A 39 -1.16 -3.25 2.46
CA ALA A 39 -2.44 -3.85 2.80
C ALA A 39 -3.36 -3.72 1.57
N GLY A 40 -4.11 -4.78 1.27
CA GLY A 40 -5.06 -4.76 0.15
C GLY A 40 -6.24 -3.82 0.42
N ASP A 41 -6.84 -3.32 -0.66
CA ASP A 41 -7.90 -2.29 -0.61
C ASP A 41 -9.06 -2.65 0.31
N GLU A 42 -9.56 -3.88 0.25
CA GLU A 42 -10.67 -4.32 1.10
C GLU A 42 -10.30 -4.33 2.59
N ARG A 43 -9.05 -4.66 2.92
CA ARG A 43 -8.57 -4.58 4.31
C ARG A 43 -8.47 -3.14 4.76
N MET A 44 -7.94 -2.26 3.90
CA MET A 44 -7.83 -0.83 4.20
C MET A 44 -9.20 -0.20 4.42
N ARG A 45 -10.16 -0.48 3.53
CA ARG A 45 -11.52 0.06 3.61
C ARG A 45 -12.22 -0.32 4.91
N ARG A 46 -12.14 -1.58 5.32
CA ARG A 46 -12.71 -2.04 6.60
C ARG A 46 -12.02 -1.42 7.80
N ALA A 47 -10.69 -1.28 7.75
CA ALA A 47 -9.93 -0.68 8.84
C ALA A 47 -10.30 0.80 9.05
N VAL A 48 -10.40 1.59 7.97
CA VAL A 48 -10.78 3.01 8.04
C VAL A 48 -12.14 3.20 8.71
N LEU A 49 -13.15 2.42 8.31
CA LEU A 49 -14.48 2.49 8.91
C LEU A 49 -14.47 2.19 10.42
N GLY A 50 -13.66 1.21 10.84
CA GLY A 50 -13.50 0.88 12.26
C GLY A 50 -12.80 1.98 13.04
N ILE A 51 -11.73 2.55 12.47
CA ILE A 51 -10.95 3.65 13.09
C ILE A 51 -11.84 4.89 13.26
N GLU A 52 -12.66 5.22 12.26
CA GLU A 52 -13.59 6.35 12.34
C GLU A 52 -14.64 6.16 13.43
N ALA A 53 -15.20 4.94 13.55
CA ALA A 53 -16.16 4.62 14.61
C ALA A 53 -15.54 4.75 16.01
N GLU A 54 -14.36 4.16 16.23
CA GLU A 54 -13.63 4.26 17.48
C GLU A 54 -13.26 5.71 17.82
N LEU A 55 -12.87 6.50 16.80
CA LEU A 55 -12.58 7.91 16.98
C LEU A 55 -13.79 8.69 17.51
N GLN A 56 -14.98 8.47 16.94
CA GLN A 56 -16.20 9.12 17.43
C GLN A 56 -16.52 8.77 18.88
N GLU A 57 -16.45 7.47 19.22
CA GLU A 57 -16.65 7.01 20.60
C GLU A 57 -15.64 7.65 21.56
N ARG A 58 -14.38 7.76 21.14
CA ARG A 58 -13.31 8.30 21.98
C ARG A 58 -13.41 9.80 22.17
N LEU A 59 -13.81 10.54 21.15
CA LEU A 59 -14.07 11.97 21.23
C LEU A 59 -15.22 12.26 22.20
N ALA A 60 -16.34 11.54 22.07
CA ALA A 60 -17.48 11.68 22.97
C ALA A 60 -17.09 11.42 24.44
N TRP A 61 -16.25 10.40 24.69
CA TRP A 61 -15.73 10.14 26.02
C TRP A 61 -14.88 11.30 26.56
N PHE A 62 -13.97 11.86 25.75
CA PHE A 62 -13.13 12.97 26.19
C PHE A 62 -13.97 14.22 26.50
N GLU A 63 -14.92 14.56 25.65
CA GLU A 63 -15.83 15.70 25.85
C GLU A 63 -16.66 15.54 27.14
N ALA A 64 -17.24 14.35 27.36
CA ALA A 64 -18.02 14.05 28.56
C ALA A 64 -17.18 14.12 29.86
N ASN A 65 -15.86 13.93 29.76
CA ASN A 65 -14.94 14.03 30.90
C ASN A 65 -14.24 15.40 31.00
N GLY A 66 -14.67 16.41 30.22
CA GLY A 66 -14.08 17.76 30.24
C GLY A 66 -12.67 17.83 29.65
N LYS A 67 -12.23 16.79 28.95
CA LYS A 67 -10.88 16.64 28.36
C LYS A 67 -10.82 17.22 26.95
N LEU A 68 -11.19 18.49 26.81
CA LEU A 68 -11.37 19.15 25.52
C LEU A 68 -10.07 19.28 24.72
N LEU A 69 -8.93 19.43 25.39
CA LEU A 69 -7.62 19.52 24.72
C LEU A 69 -7.23 18.18 24.09
N GLU A 70 -7.45 17.05 24.77
CA GLU A 70 -7.21 15.72 24.23
C GLU A 70 -8.17 15.36 23.09
N ALA A 71 -9.45 15.73 23.21
CA ALA A 71 -10.39 15.62 22.11
C ALA A 71 -9.90 16.40 20.87
N GLN A 72 -9.45 17.65 21.07
CA GLN A 72 -8.93 18.48 19.98
C GLN A 72 -7.67 17.90 19.33
N ARG A 73 -6.82 17.18 20.07
CA ARG A 73 -5.60 16.55 19.50
C ARG A 73 -5.90 15.37 18.57
N LEU A 74 -7.03 14.69 18.76
CA LEU A 74 -7.44 13.56 17.92
C LEU A 74 -8.28 13.98 16.72
N ARG A 75 -8.75 15.23 16.69
CA ARG A 75 -9.56 15.81 15.62
C ARG A 75 -8.68 16.48 14.57
#